data_AF-A0A3D0ZGY5-F1
#
_entry.id   AF-A0A3D0ZGY5-F1
#
_cell.length_a   1.000
_cell.length_b   1.000
_cell.length_c   1.000
_cell.angle_alpha   90.00
_cell.angle_beta   90.00
_cell.angle_gamma   90.00
#
_symmetry.space_group_name_H-M   'P 1'
#
loop_
_entity.id
_entity.type
_entity.pdbx_description
1 polymer ?
#
loop_
_entity_poly.entity_id
_entity_poly.type
_entity_poly.pdbx_seq_one_letter_code
_entity_poly.pdbx_strand_id
1 'polypeptide(L)' 'RLGIAEYLHSTLGDRFAPPQILKDKVARGELGRKSGKGFFDWTE' A
#
# COMPACT_ATOMS: atom_id res chain seq x y z
N ARG A 1 -2.63 4.36 -2.07
CA ARG A 1 -1.19 4.48 -1.73
C ARG A 1 -0.32 3.65 -2.67
N LEU A 2 -0.66 2.39 -2.97
CA LEU A 2 0.07 1.56 -3.94
C LEU A 2 0.27 2.26 -5.30
N GLY A 3 -0.77 2.83 -5.91
CA GLY A 3 -0.63 3.54 -7.19
C GLY A 3 0.35 4.72 -7.19
N ILE A 4 0.55 5.40 -6.06
CA ILE A 4 1.55 6.48 -5.96
C ILE A 4 2.96 5.86 -5.99
N ALA A 5 3.18 4.76 -5.27
CA ALA A 5 4.46 4.07 -5.28
C ALA A 5 4.77 3.47 -6.66
N GLU A 6 3.79 2.91 -7.36
CA GLU A 6 3.95 2.42 -8.73
C GLU A 6 4.31 3.56 -9.70
N TYR A 7 3.62 4.70 -9.60
CA TYR A 7 3.94 5.88 -10.39
C TYR A 7 5.36 6.38 -10.12
N LEU A 8 5.72 6.55 -8.85
CA LEU A 8 7.07 6.99 -8.46
C LEU A 8 8.14 5.98 -8.89
N HIS A 9 7.88 4.68 -8.77
CA HIS A 9 8.80 3.65 -9.26
C HIS A 9 9.02 3.76 -10.77
N SER A 10 7.95 3.91 -11.55
CA SER A 10 8.05 4.08 -13.00
C SER A 10 8.76 5.36 -13.43
N THR A 11 8.73 6.40 -12.59
CA THR A 11 9.29 7.73 -12.91
C THR A 11 10.71 7.92 -12.37
N LEU A 12 11.01 7.39 -11.19
CA LEU A 12 12.22 7.66 -10.41
C LEU A 12 13.06 6.40 -10.11
N GLY A 13 12.60 5.22 -10.54
CA GLY A 13 13.34 3.96 -10.48
C GLY A 13 13.17 3.17 -9.17
N ASP A 14 14.06 2.19 -8.98
CA ASP A 14 13.94 1.11 -7.99
C ASP A 14 13.86 1.57 -6.53
N ARG A 15 14.42 2.73 -6.20
CA ARG A 15 14.33 3.31 -4.84
C ARG A 15 12.88 3.53 -4.40
N PHE A 16 11.97 3.74 -5.35
CA PHE A 16 10.55 3.96 -5.10
C PHE A 16 9.70 2.71 -5.32
N ALA A 17 10.33 1.53 -5.51
CA ALA A 17 9.61 0.29 -5.70
C ALA A 17 8.66 0.03 -4.51
N PRO A 18 7.36 -0.25 -4.77
CA PRO A 18 6.42 -0.55 -3.71
C PRO A 18 6.85 -1.81 -2.94
N PRO A 19 6.99 -1.76 -1.60
CA PRO A 19 7.32 -2.92 -0.79
C PRO A 19 6.29 -4.05 -0.96
N GLN A 20 6.74 -5.30 -0.91
CA GLN A 20 5.85 -6.45 -1.11
C GLN A 20 4.70 -6.48 -0.09
N ILE A 21 4.96 -6.15 1.18
CA ILE A 21 3.93 -6.06 2.22
C ILE A 21 2.81 -5.07 1.87
N LEU A 22 3.12 -3.97 1.17
CA LEU A 22 2.11 -3.01 0.74
C LEU A 22 1.21 -3.61 -0.35
N LYS A 23 1.79 -4.34 -1.30
CA LYS A 23 1.05 -5.04 -2.37
C LYS A 23 0.12 -6.08 -1.77
N ASP A 24 0.63 -6.91 -0.87
CA ASP A 24 -0.14 -7.98 -0.24
C ASP A 24 -1.32 -7.43 0.57
N LYS A 25 -1.14 -6.32 1.28
CA LYS A 25 -2.22 -5.64 2.02
C LYS A 25 -3.32 -5.15 1.10
N VAL A 26 -2.96 -4.55 -0.04
CA VAL A 26 -3.94 -4.10 -1.04
C VAL A 26 -4.67 -5.30 -1.65
N ALA A 27 -3.96 -6.38 -1.98
CA ALA A 27 -4.56 -7.61 -2.51
C ALA A 27 -5.57 -8.25 -1.52
N ARG A 28 -5.33 -8.12 -0.21
CA ARG A 28 -6.27 -8.56 0.85
C ARG A 28 -7.38 -7.56 1.18
N GLY A 29 -7.44 -6.41 0.51
CA GLY A 29 -8.42 -5.36 0.83
C GLY A 29 -8.17 -4.62 2.15
N GLU A 30 -6.97 -4.74 2.72
CA GLU A 30 -6.55 -4.05 3.95
C GLU A 30 -6.11 -2.60 3.62
N LEU A 31 -7.07 -1.75 3.27
CA LEU A 31 -6.88 -0.39 2.76
C LEU A 31 -6.77 0.70 3.84
N GLY A 32 -6.73 0.32 5.12
CA GLY A 32 -6.67 1.23 6.28
C GLY A 32 -8.02 1.43 6.94
N ARG A 33 -8.24 2.61 7.51
CA ARG A 33 -9.43 2.94 8.31
C ARG A 33 -10.75 2.62 7.60
N LYS A 34 -10.85 2.90 6.29
CA LYS A 34 -12.06 2.65 5.50
C LYS A 34 -12.45 1.17 5.35
N SER A 35 -11.51 0.26 5.58
CA SER A 35 -11.72 -1.19 5.55
C SER A 35 -11.58 -1.81 6.95
N GLY A 36 -11.55 -1.00 8.02
CA GLY A 36 -11.30 -1.46 9.39
C GLY A 36 -9.90 -2.00 9.66
N LYS A 37 -9.06 -2.14 8.63
CA LYS A 37 -7.73 -2.77 8.71
C LYS A 37 -6.80 -2.29 7.60
N GLY A 38 -5.54 -2.02 7.98
CA GLY A 38 -4.45 -1.70 7.06
C GLY A 38 -3.11 -2.13 7.65
N PHE A 39 -2.17 -1.20 7.80
CA PHE A 39 -0.99 -1.44 8.64
C PHE A 39 -1.30 -1.53 10.13
N PHE A 40 -2.41 -0.93 10.52
CA PHE A 40 -2.97 -0.99 11.87
C PHE A 40 -4.39 -1.56 11.77
N ASP A 41 -4.84 -2.20 12.84
CA ASP A 41 -6.26 -2.52 13.02
C ASP A 41 -6.97 -1.25 13.50
N TRP A 42 -8.07 -0.92 12.83
CA TRP A 42 -8.87 0.26 13.13
C TRP A 42 -10.15 -0.20 13.82
N THR A 43 -10.04 -0.47 15.12
CA THR A 43 -11.17 -0.77 16.00
C THR A 43 -11.71 0.56 16.55
N GLU A 44 -12.54 1.25 15.78
CA GLU A 44 -13.43 2.30 16.29
C GLU A 44 -14.83 1.73 16.47
#